data_AF-A0A969NLC9-F1
#
_entry.id   AF-A0A969NLC9-F1
#
_cell.length_a   1.000
_cell.length_b   1.000
_cell.length_c   1.000
_cell.angle_alpha   90.00
_cell.angle_beta   90.00
_cell.angle_gamma   90.00
#
_symmetry.space_group_name_H-M   'P 1'
#
loop_
_entity.id
_entity.type
_entity.pdbx_description
1 polymer ?
#
loop_
_entity_poly.entity_id
_entity_poly.type
_entity_poly.pdbx_seq_one_letter_code
_entity_poly.pdbx_strand_id
1 'polypeptide(L)'
;RISGVLGIHQFVRIGSLSMVAGMSRIEKDVPPYTIVEGNPARVRSLNLVGLQRAGLTSSEISSLKKAFRLLYHSDTTFKEALERLDLLPHNDYIQHFRHFLQLSLSEEGRRGLIPGK
;
A
#
# COMPACT_ATOMS: atom_id res chain seq x y z
N ARG A 1 7.17 -1.01 -9.37
CA ARG A 1 8.09 -1.96 -10.04
C ARG A 1 7.47 -3.34 -9.98
N ILE A 2 7.49 -4.08 -11.07
CA ILE A 2 6.90 -5.41 -11.20
C ILE A 2 8.04 -6.34 -11.63
N SER A 3 8.35 -7.34 -10.82
CA SER A 3 9.40 -8.33 -11.11
C SER A 3 8.90 -9.40 -12.09
N GLY A 4 9.79 -10.29 -12.53
CA GLY A 4 9.46 -11.32 -13.50
C GLY A 4 8.61 -12.47 -12.96
N VAL A 5 7.98 -13.21 -13.90
CA VAL A 5 7.28 -14.47 -13.64
C VAL A 5 6.22 -14.32 -12.55
N LEU A 6 5.29 -13.38 -12.69
CA LEU A 6 4.21 -13.17 -11.73
C LEU A 6 2.86 -13.06 -12.43
N GLY A 7 1.79 -13.30 -11.67
CA GLY A 7 0.42 -13.19 -12.15
C GLY A 7 -0.29 -11.99 -11.53
N ILE A 8 -0.92 -11.17 -12.36
CA ILE A 8 -1.78 -10.07 -11.92
C ILE A 8 -3.20 -10.38 -12.41
N HIS A 9 -4.11 -10.55 -11.47
CA HIS A 9 -5.50 -10.79 -11.79
C HIS A 9 -6.12 -9.52 -12.41
N GLN A 10 -6.97 -9.70 -13.42
CA GLN A 10 -7.74 -8.60 -14.03
C GLN A 10 -8.44 -7.73 -12.97
N PHE A 11 -8.53 -6.44 -13.29
CA PHE A 11 -9.11 -5.37 -12.50
C PHE A 11 -8.37 -4.95 -11.24
N VAL A 12 -7.31 -5.62 -10.79
CA VAL A 12 -6.52 -5.15 -9.63
C VAL A 12 -5.71 -3.89 -9.97
N ARG A 13 -5.49 -3.03 -8.99
CA ARG A 13 -4.66 -1.84 -9.11
C ARG A 13 -3.31 -2.03 -8.43
N ILE A 14 -2.27 -1.50 -9.07
CA ILE A 14 -0.92 -1.47 -8.53
C ILE A 14 -0.57 -0.02 -8.18
N GLY A 15 -0.49 0.27 -6.87
CA GLY A 15 -0.20 1.60 -6.38
C GLY A 15 1.20 2.09 -6.75
N SER A 16 1.35 3.42 -6.85
CA SER A 16 2.61 4.05 -7.24
C SER A 16 3.74 3.71 -6.27
N LEU A 17 4.97 3.65 -6.79
CA LEU A 17 6.19 3.30 -6.04
C LEU A 17 6.11 1.98 -5.24
N SER A 18 5.12 1.12 -5.51
CA SER A 18 5.11 -0.24 -4.99
C SER A 18 6.20 -1.09 -5.65
N MET A 19 6.57 -2.19 -5.01
CA MET A 19 7.40 -3.22 -5.60
C MET A 19 6.72 -4.57 -5.41
N VAL A 20 6.43 -5.25 -6.53
CA VAL A 20 5.89 -6.61 -6.52
C VAL A 20 7.02 -7.58 -6.83
N ALA A 21 7.32 -8.48 -5.89
CA ALA A 21 8.35 -9.49 -6.03
C ALA A 21 7.99 -10.53 -7.10
N GLY A 22 9.01 -11.22 -7.65
CA GLY A 22 8.80 -12.26 -8.66
C GLY A 22 7.99 -13.43 -8.09
N MET A 23 7.38 -14.23 -8.97
CA MET A 23 6.60 -15.42 -8.57
C MET A 23 5.42 -15.11 -7.64
N SER A 24 4.96 -13.85 -7.61
CA SER A 24 3.82 -13.44 -6.81
C SER A 24 2.50 -13.63 -7.54
N ARG A 25 1.43 -13.93 -6.81
CA ARG A 25 0.06 -13.97 -7.31
C ARG A 25 -0.75 -12.81 -6.74
N ILE A 26 -1.01 -11.80 -7.57
CA ILE A 26 -1.72 -10.58 -7.19
C ILE A 26 -3.20 -10.71 -7.54
N GLU A 27 -4.03 -10.82 -6.51
CA GLU A 27 -5.48 -11.03 -6.64
C GLU A 27 -6.33 -9.93 -5.97
N LYS A 28 -5.67 -8.96 -5.32
CA LYS A 28 -6.25 -7.77 -4.68
C LYS A 28 -5.34 -6.56 -4.94
N ASP A 29 -5.81 -5.37 -4.57
CA ASP A 29 -5.10 -4.11 -4.81
C ASP A 29 -3.80 -4.02 -4.01
N VAL A 30 -2.71 -3.67 -4.70
CA VAL A 30 -1.41 -3.42 -4.09
C VAL A 30 -1.37 -1.95 -3.67
N PRO A 31 -1.29 -1.63 -2.36
CA PRO A 31 -1.23 -0.25 -1.91
C PRO A 31 0.04 0.46 -2.41
N PRO A 32 -0.01 1.78 -2.61
CA PRO A 32 1.17 2.59 -2.94
C PRO A 32 2.28 2.39 -1.92
N TYR A 33 3.52 2.57 -2.37
CA TYR A 33 4.71 2.60 -1.52
C TYR A 33 5.04 1.29 -0.81
N THR A 34 4.34 0.18 -1.08
CA THR A 34 4.54 -1.10 -0.40
C THR A 34 5.42 -2.08 -1.17
N ILE A 35 6.03 -3.02 -0.45
CA ILE A 35 6.60 -4.24 -1.02
C ILE A 35 5.58 -5.36 -0.83
N VAL A 36 5.26 -6.05 -1.92
CA VAL A 36 4.34 -7.18 -1.95
C VAL A 36 5.04 -8.40 -2.53
N GLU A 37 4.85 -9.56 -1.90
CA GLU A 37 5.40 -10.83 -2.38
C GLU A 37 4.50 -12.01 -2.05
N GLY A 38 4.70 -13.11 -2.78
CA GLY A 38 4.21 -14.44 -2.44
C GLY A 38 3.00 -14.90 -3.27
N ASN A 39 2.67 -16.18 -3.09
CA ASN A 39 1.53 -16.84 -3.70
C ASN A 39 0.87 -17.74 -2.62
N PRO A 40 -0.12 -17.23 -1.86
CA PRO A 40 -0.85 -15.97 -2.05
C PRO A 40 -0.04 -14.74 -1.62
N ALA A 41 -0.23 -13.61 -2.31
CA ALA A 41 0.54 -12.40 -2.04
C ALA A 41 0.15 -11.70 -0.72
N ARG A 42 1.14 -11.09 -0.07
CA ARG A 42 0.99 -10.28 1.15
C ARG A 42 1.82 -9.01 1.08
N VAL A 43 1.33 -7.94 1.71
CA VAL A 43 2.14 -6.75 1.99
C VAL A 43 3.18 -7.11 3.05
N ARG A 44 4.46 -6.84 2.77
CA ARG A 44 5.57 -7.12 3.69
C ARG A 44 6.04 -5.90 4.46
N SER A 45 6.17 -4.77 3.77
CA SER A 45 6.76 -3.55 4.30
C SER A 45 6.52 -2.37 3.35
N LEU A 46 7.04 -1.20 3.70
CA LEU A 46 7.22 -0.10 2.76
C LEU A 46 8.44 -0.35 1.86
N ASN A 47 8.34 0.09 0.61
CA ASN A 47 9.42 0.12 -0.38
C ASN A 47 10.40 1.26 -0.07
N LEU A 48 11.07 1.20 1.08
CA LEU A 48 11.96 2.27 1.56
C LEU A 48 13.03 2.64 0.54
N VAL A 49 13.62 1.65 -0.14
CA VAL A 49 14.60 1.88 -1.21
C VAL A 49 13.98 2.64 -2.38
N GLY A 50 12.78 2.27 -2.80
CA GLY A 50 12.05 2.95 -3.87
C GLY A 50 11.68 4.39 -3.49
N LEU A 51 11.26 4.62 -2.26
CA LEU A 51 10.90 5.94 -1.74
C LEU A 51 12.14 6.86 -1.65
N GLN A 52 13.25 6.35 -1.11
CA GLN A 52 14.51 7.10 -1.04
C GLN A 52 15.04 7.47 -2.44
N ARG A 53 14.99 6.53 -3.39
CA ARG A 53 15.39 6.80 -4.79
C ARG A 53 14.45 7.76 -5.51
N ALA A 54 13.21 7.86 -5.08
CA ALA A 54 12.24 8.83 -5.58
C ALA A 54 12.41 10.22 -4.94
N GLY A 55 13.37 10.41 -4.03
CA GLY A 55 13.68 11.70 -3.42
C GLY A 55 12.84 12.05 -2.20
N LEU A 56 12.09 11.10 -1.62
CA LEU A 56 11.32 11.38 -0.41
C LEU A 56 12.24 11.67 0.77
N THR A 57 11.91 12.72 1.50
CA THR A 57 12.60 13.14 2.71
C THR A 57 12.39 12.15 3.85
N SER A 58 13.28 12.18 4.84
CA SER A 58 13.15 11.38 6.07
C SER A 58 11.84 11.66 6.81
N SER A 59 11.33 12.89 6.75
CA SER A 59 10.05 13.27 7.37
C SER A 59 8.87 12.59 6.67
N GLU A 60 8.82 12.64 5.33
CA GLU A 60 7.77 11.99 4.54
C GLU A 60 7.78 10.47 4.71
N ILE A 61 8.96 9.85 4.71
CA ILE A 61 9.12 8.41 4.97
C ILE A 61 8.65 8.07 6.40
N SER A 62 8.93 8.92 7.38
CA SER A 62 8.47 8.74 8.76
C SER A 62 6.94 8.80 8.86
N SER A 63 6.31 9.74 8.16
CA SER A 63 4.84 9.82 8.05
C SER A 63 4.25 8.56 7.40
N LEU A 64 4.85 8.08 6.31
CA LEU A 64 4.42 6.83 5.66
C LEU A 64 4.58 5.61 6.58
N LYS A 65 5.65 5.53 7.38
CA LYS A 65 5.82 4.47 8.39
C LYS A 65 4.69 4.47 9.42
N LYS A 66 4.26 5.66 9.87
CA LYS A 66 3.11 5.79 10.78
C LYS A 66 1.83 5.29 10.11
N ALA A 67 1.55 5.73 8.89
CA ALA A 67 0.40 5.30 8.11
C ALA A 67 0.38 3.78 7.85
N PHE A 68 1.52 3.19 7.48
CA PHE A 68 1.64 1.76 7.24
C PHE A 68 1.31 0.94 8.50
N ARG A 69 1.83 1.37 9.66
CA ARG A 69 1.54 0.70 10.95
C ARG A 69 0.07 0.80 11.34
N LEU A 70 -0.58 1.93 11.09
CA LEU A 70 -2.03 2.10 11.30
C LEU A 70 -2.89 1.17 10.43
N LEU A 71 -2.38 0.74 9.27
CA LEU A 71 -3.13 -0.13 8.37
C LEU A 71 -2.85 -1.62 8.61
N TYR A 72 -1.61 -2.00 8.89
CA TYR A 72 -1.18 -3.40 8.90
C TYR A 72 -0.74 -3.94 10.27
N HIS A 73 -0.61 -3.10 11.28
CA HIS A 73 -0.07 -3.47 12.59
C HIS A 73 -0.88 -2.92 13.77
N SER A 74 -2.11 -2.48 13.53
CA SER A 74 -3.05 -2.13 14.60
C SER A 74 -4.35 -2.90 14.44
N ASP A 75 -4.99 -3.21 15.57
CA ASP A 75 -6.32 -3.81 15.64
C ASP A 75 -7.42 -2.80 15.32
N THR A 76 -7.17 -1.93 14.34
CA THR A 76 -8.09 -0.88 13.91
C THR A 76 -8.91 -1.35 12.73
N THR A 77 -10.19 -0.99 12.75
CA THR A 77 -11.02 -1.13 11.56
C THR A 77 -10.51 -0.21 10.45
N PHE A 78 -10.88 -0.51 9.21
CA PHE A 78 -10.52 0.34 8.08
C PHE A 78 -10.98 1.80 8.25
N LYS A 79 -12.21 2.00 8.75
CA LYS A 79 -12.77 3.34 8.97
C LYS A 79 -11.93 4.12 9.99
N GLU A 80 -11.57 3.48 11.09
CA GLU A 80 -10.68 4.06 12.11
C GLU A 80 -9.28 4.35 11.55
N ALA A 81 -8.76 3.47 10.69
CA ALA A 81 -7.47 3.71 10.04
C ALA A 81 -7.51 4.97 9.17
N LEU A 82 -8.57 5.17 8.36
CA LEU A 82 -8.75 6.40 7.57
C LEU A 82 -8.85 7.65 8.45
N GLU A 83 -9.66 7.60 9.51
CA GLU A 83 -9.82 8.72 10.45
C GLU A 83 -8.48 9.06 11.13
N ARG A 84 -7.69 8.06 11.52
CA ARG A 84 -6.35 8.28 12.11
C ARG A 84 -5.34 8.83 11.11
N LEU A 85 -5.48 8.53 9.81
CA LEU A 85 -4.65 9.14 8.78
C LEU A 85 -4.96 10.64 8.62
N ASP A 86 -6.22 11.05 8.81
CA ASP A 86 -6.64 12.45 8.75
C ASP A 86 -6.09 13.30 9.90
N LEU A 87 -5.72 12.66 11.02
CA LEU A 87 -5.06 13.32 12.16
C LEU A 87 -3.56 13.53 11.98
N LEU A 88 -2.95 12.96 10.93
CA LEU A 88 -1.53 13.16 10.65
C LEU A 88 -1.29 14.56 10.04
N PRO A 89 -0.12 15.18 10.26
CA PRO A 89 0.24 16.43 9.60
C PRO A 89 0.11 16.31 8.08
N HIS A 90 -0.24 17.42 7.44
CA HIS A 90 -0.43 17.47 5.99
C HIS A 90 0.79 16.92 5.24
N ASN A 91 0.53 15.96 4.36
CA ASN A 91 1.54 15.26 3.59
C ASN A 91 0.90 14.64 2.33
N ASP A 92 1.35 15.03 1.15
CA ASP A 92 0.78 14.60 -0.13
C ASP A 92 0.84 13.07 -0.31
N TYR A 93 1.90 12.43 0.18
CA TYR A 93 2.03 10.98 0.10
C TYR A 93 1.01 10.26 0.97
N ILE A 94 0.70 10.81 2.15
CA ILE A 94 -0.35 10.28 3.03
C ILE A 94 -1.73 10.47 2.39
N GLN A 95 -1.99 11.63 1.80
CA GLN A 95 -3.26 11.88 1.11
C GLN A 95 -3.44 10.97 -0.11
N HIS A 96 -2.39 10.77 -0.91
CA HIS A 96 -2.41 9.82 -2.01
C HIS A 96 -2.61 8.38 -1.51
N PHE A 97 -1.94 7.97 -0.42
CA PHE A 97 -2.12 6.66 0.19
C PHE A 97 -3.59 6.46 0.60
N ARG A 98 -4.12 7.39 1.40
CA ARG A 98 -5.51 7.40 1.88
C ARG A 98 -6.50 7.32 0.73
N HIS A 99 -6.33 8.14 -0.29
CA HIS A 99 -7.21 8.16 -1.47
C HIS A 99 -7.24 6.79 -2.16
N PHE A 100 -6.06 6.17 -2.36
CA PHE A 100 -5.99 4.83 -2.93
C PHE A 100 -6.73 3.79 -2.07
N LEU A 101 -6.57 3.84 -0.75
CA LEU A 101 -7.26 2.92 0.15
C LEU A 101 -8.77 3.09 0.07
N GLN A 102 -9.25 4.34 0.05
CA GLN A 102 -10.66 4.67 -0.08
C GLN A 102 -11.22 4.07 -1.37
N LEU A 103 -10.62 4.36 -2.52
CA LEU A 103 -11.06 3.81 -3.81
C LEU A 103 -11.00 2.27 -3.85
N SER A 104 -10.04 1.64 -3.16
CA SER A 104 -9.89 0.17 -3.12
C SER A 104 -11.00 -0.53 -2.37
N LEU A 105 -11.72 0.20 -1.52
CA LEU A 105 -12.70 -0.37 -0.61
C LEU A 105 -14.12 0.16 -0.85
N SER A 106 -14.27 1.35 -1.44
CA SER A 106 -15.58 1.96 -1.69
C SER A 106 -16.10 1.81 -3.12
N GLU A 107 -15.24 1.57 -4.11
CA GLU A 107 -15.68 1.39 -5.49
C GLU A 107 -16.34 0.01 -5.70
N GLU A 108 -17.42 -0.01 -6.47
CA GLU A 108 -18.12 -1.25 -6.81
C GLU A 108 -17.25 -2.15 -7.70
N GLY A 109 -17.31 -3.47 -7.47
CA GLY A 109 -16.53 -4.46 -8.23
C GLY A 109 -15.05 -4.57 -7.83
N ARG A 110 -14.59 -3.81 -6.81
CA ARG A 110 -13.23 -3.96 -6.26
C ARG A 110 -13.09 -5.24 -5.43
N ARG A 111 -11.86 -5.77 -5.38
CA ARG A 111 -11.49 -6.95 -4.58
C ARG A 111 -10.88 -6.61 -3.21
N GLY A 112 -10.84 -5.32 -2.86
CA GLY A 112 -10.17 -4.81 -1.67
C GLY A 112 -8.64 -4.81 -1.79
N LEU A 113 -7.99 -4.58 -0.66
CA LEU A 113 -6.52 -4.49 -0.53
C LEU A 113 -5.88 -5.86 -0.29
N ILE A 114 -4.64 -6.03 -0.73
CA ILE A 114 -3.80 -7.15 -0.29
C ILE A 114 -3.61 -7.06 1.23
N PRO A 115 -3.82 -8.17 1.98
CA PRO A 115 -3.62 -8.18 3.41
C PRO A 115 -2.13 -8.09 3.80
N GLY A 116 -1.86 -7.61 5.00
CA GLY A 116 -0.55 -7.64 5.63
C GLY A 116 -0.07 -9.07 5.94
N LYS A 117 1.24 -9.22 6.13
CA LYS A 117 1.83 -10.44 6.70
C LYS A 117 1.50 -10.58 8.17
#